data_AF-A0ABD5AYV7-F1
#
_entry.id   AF-A0ABD5AYV7-F1
#
_cell.length_a   1.000
_cell.length_b   1.000
_cell.length_c   1.000
_cell.angle_alpha   90.00
_cell.angle_beta   90.00
_cell.angle_gamma   90.00
#
_symmetry.space_group_name_H-M   'P 1'
#
loop_
_entity.id
_entity.type
_entity.pdbx_description
1 polymer ?
#
loop_
_entity_poly.entity_id
_entity_poly.type
_entity_poly.pdbx_seq_one_letter_code
_entity_poly.pdbx_strand_id
1 'polypeptide(L)'
;MNIAQLIKYDLISILKSPLTYIALLLGIAPLAITIGILIGNHKDVDPGTMFSVAKWFFSLIGLMFVIKTITRDTSQGTIQLFINNVRNRVSYFVAKFVSIILISILMSGVVILVTYIISWTTKGPDFDSKNIWELIVFYLILFLVYCLLLFLINLFVQ
;
A
#
# COMPACT_ATOMS: atom_id res chain seq x y z
N MET A 1 -14.93 -2.08 21.95
CA MET A 1 -14.77 -1.42 20.64
C MET A 1 -15.15 -2.40 19.54
N ASN A 2 -15.86 -1.97 18.49
CA ASN A 2 -16.12 -2.84 17.32
C ASN A 2 -14.94 -2.75 16.34
N ILE A 3 -14.15 -3.82 16.28
CA ILE A 3 -12.92 -3.93 15.46
C ILE A 3 -13.24 -3.74 13.97
N ALA A 4 -14.32 -4.34 13.48
CA ALA A 4 -14.70 -4.30 12.07
C ALA A 4 -15.06 -2.88 11.60
N GLN A 5 -15.67 -2.08 12.47
CA GLN A 5 -15.98 -0.68 12.14
C GLN A 5 -14.70 0.14 11.99
N LEU A 6 -13.71 -0.03 12.88
CA LEU A 6 -12.44 0.71 12.80
C LEU A 6 -11.68 0.38 11.51
N ILE A 7 -11.60 -0.91 11.16
CA ILE A 7 -10.99 -1.37 9.89
C ILE A 7 -11.72 -0.76 8.68
N LYS A 8 -13.06 -0.77 8.70
CA LYS A 8 -13.86 -0.18 7.64
C LYS A 8 -13.58 1.31 7.47
N TYR A 9 -13.49 2.07 8.57
CA TYR A 9 -13.21 3.51 8.51
C TYR A 9 -11.78 3.79 8.01
N ASP A 10 -10.80 2.95 8.36
CA ASP A 10 -9.44 3.04 7.83
C ASP A 10 -9.43 2.88 6.31
N LEU A 11 -10.08 1.84 5.78
CA LEU A 11 -10.16 1.61 4.34
C LEU A 11 -10.96 2.67 3.59
N ILE A 12 -12.11 3.09 4.12
CA ILE A 12 -12.92 4.16 3.50
C ILE A 12 -12.12 5.47 3.46
N SER A 13 -11.34 5.76 4.52
CA SER A 13 -10.50 6.96 4.54
C SER A 13 -9.47 6.94 3.42
N ILE A 14 -8.85 5.79 3.14
CA ILE A 14 -7.90 5.63 2.03
C ILE A 14 -8.64 5.81 0.70
N LEU A 15 -9.74 5.10 0.48
CA LEU A 15 -10.45 5.09 -0.81
C LEU A 15 -11.15 6.40 -1.15
N LYS A 16 -11.62 7.16 -0.14
CA LYS A 16 -12.27 8.47 -0.37
C LYS A 16 -11.28 9.63 -0.38
N SER A 17 -10.03 9.43 0.04
CA SER A 17 -9.07 10.53 0.11
C SER A 17 -8.67 10.96 -1.30
N PRO A 18 -8.80 12.26 -1.66
CA PRO A 18 -8.31 12.76 -2.95
C PRO A 18 -6.80 12.54 -3.10
N LEU A 19 -6.07 12.55 -1.97
CA LEU A 19 -4.63 12.30 -1.93
C LEU A 19 -4.26 10.90 -2.44
N THR A 20 -5.14 9.90 -2.25
CA THR A 20 -4.93 8.55 -2.75
C THR A 20 -4.90 8.53 -4.27
N TYR A 21 -5.86 9.19 -4.91
CA TYR A 21 -5.93 9.28 -6.36
C TYR A 21 -4.76 10.08 -6.94
N ILE A 22 -4.34 11.16 -6.27
CA ILE A 22 -3.14 11.91 -6.66
C ILE A 22 -1.90 11.01 -6.55
N ALA A 23 -1.74 10.26 -5.45
CA ALA A 23 -0.63 9.36 -5.27
C ALA A 23 -0.60 8.25 -6.32
N LEU A 24 -1.76 7.67 -6.66
CA LEU A 24 -1.87 6.70 -7.75
C LEU A 24 -1.46 7.31 -9.10
N LEU A 25 -1.93 8.53 -9.40
CA LEU A 25 -1.57 9.22 -10.64
C LEU A 25 -0.06 9.51 -10.69
N LEU A 26 0.52 9.97 -9.59
CA LEU A 26 1.97 10.19 -9.47
C LEU A 26 2.78 8.89 -9.48
N GLY A 27 2.21 7.75 -9.08
CA GLY A 27 2.84 6.44 -9.20
C GLY A 27 2.82 5.90 -10.63
N ILE A 28 1.73 6.13 -11.36
CA ILE A 28 1.54 5.65 -12.74
C ILE A 28 2.26 6.56 -13.75
N ALA A 29 2.27 7.88 -13.54
CA ALA A 29 2.79 8.83 -14.52
C ALA A 29 4.27 8.58 -14.91
N PRO A 30 5.22 8.35 -13.97
CA PRO A 30 6.60 8.04 -14.33
C PRO A 30 6.71 6.77 -15.18
N LEU A 31 5.94 5.72 -14.83
CA LEU A 31 5.91 4.48 -15.60
C LEU A 31 5.41 4.72 -17.03
N ALA A 32 4.30 5.46 -17.17
CA ALA A 32 3.73 5.78 -18.47
C ALA A 32 4.68 6.63 -19.33
N ILE A 33 5.35 7.63 -18.74
CA ILE A 33 6.35 8.46 -19.42
C ILE A 33 7.52 7.61 -19.90
N THR A 34 8.08 6.76 -19.05
CA THR A 34 9.21 5.88 -19.41
C THR A 34 8.84 4.93 -20.55
N ILE A 35 7.66 4.33 -20.50
CA ILE A 35 7.14 3.46 -21.57
C ILE A 35 6.97 4.25 -22.87
N GLY A 36 6.38 5.45 -22.81
CA GLY A 36 6.20 6.32 -23.96
C GLY A 36 7.52 6.69 -24.64
N ILE A 37 8.55 7.01 -23.84
CA ILE A 37 9.90 7.30 -24.33
C ILE A 37 10.53 6.05 -24.99
N LEU A 38 10.42 4.88 -24.37
CA LEU A 38 10.99 3.64 -24.92
C LEU A 38 10.37 3.26 -26.26
N ILE A 39 9.03 3.29 -26.34
CA ILE A 39 8.28 3.02 -27.57
C ILE A 39 8.65 4.05 -28.65
N GLY A 40 8.72 5.34 -28.30
CA GLY A 40 9.11 6.41 -29.23
C GLY A 40 10.55 6.30 -29.76
N ASN A 41 11.42 5.58 -29.04
CA ASN A 41 12.80 5.30 -29.45
C ASN A 41 12.98 3.89 -30.05
N HIS A 42 11.89 3.19 -30.40
CA HIS A 42 11.91 1.83 -30.95
C HIS A 42 12.68 0.81 -30.07
N LYS A 43 12.67 1.02 -28.75
CA LYS A 43 13.26 0.09 -27.79
C LYS A 43 12.19 -0.82 -27.22
N ASP A 44 12.52 -2.09 -27.08
CA ASP A 44 11.65 -3.05 -26.43
C ASP A 44 11.44 -2.69 -24.96
N VAL A 45 10.19 -2.79 -24.51
CA VAL A 45 9.82 -2.55 -23.11
C VAL A 45 9.77 -3.90 -22.41
N ASP A 46 10.76 -4.17 -21.57
CA ASP A 46 10.77 -5.38 -20.73
C ASP A 46 9.73 -5.28 -19.60
N PRO A 47 8.69 -6.15 -19.60
CA PRO A 47 7.68 -6.15 -18.54
C PRO A 47 8.25 -6.46 -17.15
N GLY A 48 9.33 -7.24 -17.06
CA GLY A 48 9.96 -7.60 -15.79
C GLY A 48 10.60 -6.39 -15.10
N THR A 49 11.32 -5.58 -15.87
CA THR A 49 11.89 -4.32 -15.39
C THR A 49 10.79 -3.33 -14.97
N MET A 50 9.73 -3.18 -15.79
CA MET A 50 8.62 -2.28 -15.46
C MET A 50 7.86 -2.73 -14.21
N PHE A 51 7.65 -4.04 -14.03
CA PHE A 51 7.09 -4.60 -12.81
C PHE A 51 7.95 -4.30 -11.58
N SER A 52 9.27 -4.46 -11.68
CA SER A 52 10.18 -4.18 -10.57
C SER A 52 10.16 -2.70 -10.16
N VAL A 53 10.15 -1.79 -11.14
CA VAL A 53 10.04 -0.35 -10.89
C VAL A 53 8.69 0.00 -10.26
N ALA A 54 7.59 -0.52 -10.81
CA ALA A 54 6.25 -0.33 -10.25
C ALA A 54 6.18 -0.85 -8.81
N LYS A 55 6.67 -2.06 -8.55
CA LYS A 55 6.74 -2.65 -7.22
C LYS A 55 7.42 -1.72 -6.21
N TRP A 56 8.56 -1.12 -6.57
CA TRP A 56 9.27 -0.20 -5.69
C TRP A 56 8.57 1.15 -5.52
N PHE A 57 8.06 1.74 -6.59
CA PHE A 57 7.36 3.03 -6.49
C PHE A 57 6.09 2.93 -5.63
N PHE A 58 5.28 1.90 -5.88
CA PHE A 58 4.07 1.66 -5.11
C PHE A 58 4.37 1.17 -3.69
N SER A 59 5.56 0.64 -3.40
CA SER A 59 5.96 0.32 -2.02
C SER A 59 6.05 1.58 -1.16
N LEU A 60 6.62 2.67 -1.71
CA LEU A 60 6.72 3.95 -1.02
C LEU A 60 5.35 4.59 -0.77
N ILE A 61 4.47 4.57 -1.77
CA ILE A 61 3.09 5.08 -1.62
C ILE A 61 2.33 4.26 -0.58
N GLY A 62 2.42 2.92 -0.65
CA GLY A 62 1.78 2.03 0.31
C GLY A 62 2.30 2.24 1.73
N LEU A 63 3.61 2.50 1.89
CA LEU A 63 4.21 2.87 3.16
C LEU A 63 3.58 4.15 3.74
N MET A 64 3.36 5.18 2.91
CA MET A 64 2.71 6.41 3.37
C MET A 64 1.27 6.16 3.84
N PHE A 65 0.53 5.24 3.20
CA PHE A 65 -0.81 4.86 3.67
C PHE A 65 -0.76 4.13 5.01
N VAL A 66 0.22 3.25 5.21
CA VAL A 66 0.44 2.58 6.51
C VAL A 66 0.76 3.60 7.59
N ILE A 67 1.72 4.51 7.34
CA ILE A 67 2.10 5.58 8.28
C ILE A 67 0.86 6.40 8.66
N LYS A 68 0.12 6.91 7.66
CA LYS A 68 -1.08 7.71 7.89
C LYS A 68 -2.14 6.94 8.68
N THR A 69 -2.32 5.65 8.43
CA THR A 69 -3.30 4.81 9.12
C THR A 69 -2.96 4.62 10.61
N ILE A 70 -1.67 4.54 10.95
CA ILE A 70 -1.20 4.40 12.32
C ILE A 70 -1.23 5.74 13.06
N THR A 71 -0.73 6.80 12.42
CA THR A 71 -0.53 8.10 13.09
C THR A 71 -1.81 8.93 13.18
N ARG A 72 -2.84 8.65 12.37
CA ARG A 72 -4.10 9.43 12.38
C ARG A 72 -4.71 9.56 13.76
N ASP A 73 -4.81 8.46 14.50
CA ASP A 73 -5.53 8.44 15.77
C ASP A 73 -4.70 9.12 16.90
N THR A 74 -3.36 9.08 16.80
CA THR A 74 -2.46 9.88 17.65
C THR A 74 -2.55 11.36 17.29
N SER A 75 -2.49 11.70 16.00
CA SER A 75 -2.51 13.08 15.50
C SER A 75 -3.81 13.82 15.81
N GLN A 76 -4.93 13.11 15.89
CA GLN A 76 -6.25 13.68 16.20
C GLN A 76 -6.61 13.57 17.68
N GLY A 77 -5.74 13.02 18.53
CA GLY A 77 -6.01 12.79 19.96
C GLY A 77 -7.09 11.74 20.26
N THR A 78 -7.64 11.08 19.23
CA THR A 78 -8.70 10.08 19.38
C THR A 78 -8.20 8.77 19.96
N ILE A 79 -6.87 8.55 19.99
CA ILE A 79 -6.25 7.35 20.58
C ILE A 79 -6.63 7.12 22.06
N GLN A 80 -6.86 8.20 22.82
CA GLN A 80 -7.28 8.11 24.22
C GLN A 80 -8.64 7.43 24.38
N LEU A 81 -9.55 7.63 23.42
CA LEU A 81 -10.88 6.98 23.40
C LEU A 81 -10.77 5.46 23.19
N PHE A 82 -9.68 5.00 22.56
CA PHE A 82 -9.44 3.58 22.26
C PHE A 82 -8.61 2.86 23.34
N ILE A 83 -7.76 3.58 24.07
CA ILE A 83 -6.83 3.00 25.07
C ILE A 83 -7.41 2.88 26.49
N ASN A 84 -8.73 3.14 26.66
CA ASN A 84 -9.37 3.21 27.98
C ASN A 84 -9.32 1.93 28.84
N ASN A 85 -9.24 0.75 28.23
CA ASN A 85 -9.28 -0.55 28.89
C ASN A 85 -8.39 -1.55 28.14
N VAL A 86 -7.81 -2.52 28.84
CA VAL A 86 -6.90 -3.53 28.25
C VAL A 86 -7.53 -4.25 27.06
N ARG A 87 -8.81 -4.64 27.17
CA ARG A 87 -9.57 -5.26 26.07
C ARG A 87 -9.64 -4.38 24.81
N ASN A 88 -9.81 -3.06 24.99
CA ASN A 88 -9.90 -2.12 23.87
C ASN A 88 -8.51 -1.85 23.27
N ARG A 89 -7.44 -1.85 24.08
CA ARG A 89 -6.05 -1.76 23.60
C ARG A 89 -5.69 -2.92 22.66
N VAL A 90 -5.99 -4.16 23.07
CA VAL A 90 -5.76 -5.35 22.22
C VAL A 90 -6.63 -5.28 20.96
N SER A 91 -7.90 -4.91 21.09
CA SER A 91 -8.81 -4.73 19.96
C SER A 91 -8.31 -3.69 18.95
N TYR A 92 -7.71 -2.59 19.43
CA TYR A 92 -7.14 -1.54 18.59
C TYR A 92 -5.91 -2.04 17.82
N PHE A 93 -5.01 -2.75 18.50
CA PHE A 93 -3.86 -3.36 17.85
C PHE A 93 -4.28 -4.33 16.74
N VAL A 94 -5.23 -5.23 17.04
CA VAL A 94 -5.75 -6.19 16.05
C VAL A 94 -6.41 -5.48 14.87
N ALA A 95 -7.18 -4.41 15.11
CA ALA A 95 -7.79 -3.63 14.05
C ALA A 95 -6.73 -3.04 13.11
N LYS A 96 -5.68 -2.39 13.64
CA LYS A 96 -4.62 -1.79 12.84
C LYS A 96 -3.81 -2.84 12.07
N PHE A 97 -3.52 -3.97 12.70
CA PHE A 97 -2.86 -5.09 12.05
C PHE A 97 -3.65 -5.59 10.84
N VAL A 98 -4.96 -5.81 10.99
CA VAL A 98 -5.84 -6.24 9.89
C VAL A 98 -5.98 -5.16 8.82
N SER A 99 -6.11 -3.88 9.20
CA SER A 99 -6.12 -2.76 8.23
C SER A 99 -4.89 -2.79 7.34
N ILE A 100 -3.72 -3.13 7.87
CA ILE A 100 -2.45 -3.14 7.13
C ILE A 100 -2.33 -4.34 6.21
N ILE A 101 -2.84 -5.51 6.61
CA ILE A 101 -2.98 -6.65 5.71
C ILE A 101 -3.85 -6.27 4.50
N LEU A 102 -4.97 -5.60 4.74
CA LEU A 102 -5.87 -5.17 3.66
C LEU A 102 -5.22 -4.10 2.76
N ILE A 103 -4.44 -3.17 3.33
CA ILE A 103 -3.64 -2.20 2.56
C ILE A 103 -2.60 -2.93 1.70
N SER A 104 -1.91 -3.94 2.22
CA SER A 104 -0.95 -4.75 1.45
C SER A 104 -1.60 -5.42 0.24
N ILE A 105 -2.77 -6.04 0.45
CA ILE A 105 -3.54 -6.68 -0.63
C ILE A 105 -3.99 -5.63 -1.65
N LEU A 106 -4.47 -4.47 -1.20
CA LEU A 106 -4.88 -3.37 -2.08
C LEU A 106 -3.72 -2.88 -2.95
N MET A 107 -2.56 -2.60 -2.35
CA MET A 107 -1.39 -2.12 -3.10
C MET A 107 -0.86 -3.18 -4.07
N SER A 108 -0.89 -4.45 -3.68
CA SER A 108 -0.54 -5.57 -4.57
C SER A 108 -1.47 -5.59 -5.78
N GLY A 109 -2.79 -5.48 -5.56
CA GLY A 109 -3.79 -5.42 -6.62
C GLY A 109 -3.56 -4.26 -7.59
N VAL A 110 -3.21 -3.08 -7.09
CA VAL A 110 -2.86 -1.92 -7.92
C VAL A 110 -1.67 -2.21 -8.83
N VAL A 111 -0.57 -2.75 -8.30
CA VAL A 111 0.63 -3.03 -9.09
C VAL A 111 0.37 -4.12 -10.14
N ILE A 112 -0.38 -5.17 -9.79
CA ILE A 112 -0.77 -6.22 -10.73
C ILE A 112 -1.58 -5.61 -11.88
N LEU A 113 -2.56 -4.76 -11.57
CA LEU A 113 -3.40 -4.10 -12.56
C LEU A 113 -2.56 -3.20 -13.49
N VAL A 114 -1.67 -2.38 -12.94
CA VAL A 114 -0.76 -1.55 -13.73
C VAL A 114 0.13 -2.40 -14.63
N THR A 115 0.71 -3.47 -14.12
CA THR A 115 1.59 -4.37 -14.88
C THR A 115 0.85 -5.08 -16.02
N TYR A 116 -0.40 -5.47 -15.77
CA TYR A 116 -1.28 -6.06 -16.78
C TYR A 116 -1.60 -5.06 -17.91
N ILE A 117 -1.93 -3.80 -17.57
CA ILE A 117 -2.14 -2.74 -18.56
C ILE A 117 -0.88 -2.53 -19.42
N ILE A 118 0.29 -2.50 -18.80
CA ILE A 118 1.56 -2.33 -19.51
C ILE A 118 1.79 -3.48 -20.49
N SER A 119 1.68 -4.73 -20.00
CA SER A 119 1.90 -5.93 -20.82
C SER A 119 0.94 -6.01 -22.01
N TRP A 120 -0.32 -5.64 -21.78
CA TRP A 120 -1.34 -5.55 -22.84
C TRP A 120 -0.99 -4.48 -23.88
N THR A 121 -0.47 -3.34 -23.45
CA THR A 121 -0.12 -2.22 -24.35
C THR A 121 1.15 -2.51 -25.16
N THR A 122 2.14 -3.16 -24.55
CA THR A 122 3.45 -3.41 -25.17
C THR A 122 3.51 -4.75 -25.92
N LYS A 123 2.45 -5.56 -25.90
CA LYS A 123 2.42 -6.94 -26.40
C LYS A 123 3.59 -7.79 -25.84
N GLY A 124 3.99 -7.50 -24.60
CA GLY A 124 5.05 -8.22 -23.92
C GLY A 124 4.65 -9.65 -23.56
N PRO A 125 5.61 -10.51 -23.19
CA PRO A 125 5.32 -11.86 -22.70
C PRO A 125 4.41 -11.85 -21.47
N ASP A 126 3.60 -12.91 -21.33
CA ASP A 126 2.68 -13.06 -20.20
C ASP A 126 3.42 -13.08 -18.87
N PHE A 127 2.81 -12.44 -17.87
CA PHE A 127 3.37 -12.29 -16.54
C PHE A 127 3.24 -13.59 -15.73
N ASP A 128 4.36 -14.12 -15.21
CA ASP A 128 4.36 -15.34 -14.41
C ASP A 128 3.60 -15.15 -13.07
N SER A 129 2.65 -16.04 -12.83
CA SER A 129 1.87 -16.17 -11.58
C SER A 129 2.73 -16.23 -10.32
N LYS A 130 3.96 -16.76 -10.40
CA LYS A 130 4.89 -16.82 -9.26
C LYS A 130 5.25 -15.42 -8.75
N ASN A 131 5.43 -14.45 -9.65
CA ASN A 131 5.78 -13.08 -9.30
C ASN A 131 4.64 -12.35 -8.56
N ILE A 132 3.39 -12.77 -8.77
CA ILE A 132 2.21 -12.25 -8.05
C ILE A 132 2.27 -12.62 -6.57
N TRP A 133 2.57 -13.88 -6.28
CA TRP A 133 2.66 -14.35 -4.89
C TRP A 133 3.81 -13.68 -4.14
N GLU A 134 4.97 -13.58 -4.79
CA GLU A 134 6.14 -12.88 -4.24
C GLU A 134 5.85 -11.40 -3.94
N LEU A 135 5.06 -10.71 -4.77
CA LEU A 135 4.64 -9.34 -4.54
C LEU A 135 3.77 -9.19 -3.28
N ILE A 136 2.76 -10.06 -3.13
CA ILE A 136 1.84 -10.01 -1.99
C ILE A 136 2.63 -10.23 -0.69
N VAL A 137 3.49 -11.25 -0.68
CA VAL A 137 4.34 -11.55 0.48
C VAL A 137 5.31 -10.39 0.76
N PHE A 138 5.92 -9.81 -0.28
CA PHE A 138 6.82 -8.66 -0.14
C PHE A 138 6.12 -7.47 0.53
N TYR A 139 4.96 -7.05 0.05
CA TYR A 139 4.21 -5.94 0.67
C TYR A 139 3.69 -6.27 2.06
N LEU A 140 3.27 -7.51 2.29
CA LEU A 140 2.80 -7.94 3.60
C LEU A 140 3.93 -7.85 4.63
N ILE A 141 5.11 -8.39 4.32
CA ILE A 141 6.27 -8.30 5.21
C ILE A 141 6.70 -6.84 5.38
N LEU A 142 6.88 -6.10 4.29
CA LEU A 142 7.34 -4.71 4.32
C LEU A 142 6.42 -3.85 5.21
N PHE A 143 5.12 -3.87 4.96
CA PHE A 143 4.18 -3.02 5.69
C PHE A 143 4.00 -3.46 7.15
N LEU A 144 4.06 -4.75 7.46
CA LEU A 144 4.00 -5.23 8.83
C LEU A 144 5.25 -4.86 9.65
N VAL A 145 6.44 -4.95 9.06
CA VAL A 145 7.68 -4.54 9.73
C VAL A 145 7.63 -3.06 10.10
N TYR A 146 7.25 -2.20 9.15
CA TYR A 146 7.09 -0.77 9.43
C TYR A 146 5.94 -0.47 10.39
N CYS A 147 4.86 -1.24 10.35
CA CYS A 147 3.80 -1.14 11.33
C CYS A 147 4.31 -1.34 12.75
N LEU A 148 4.99 -2.46 12.99
CA LEU A 148 5.50 -2.81 14.31
C LEU A 148 6.49 -1.76 14.80
N LEU A 149 7.38 -1.30 13.92
CA LEU A 149 8.35 -0.25 14.24
C LEU A 149 7.67 1.06 14.62
N LEU A 150 6.72 1.55 13.83
CA LEU A 150 5.99 2.79 14.11
C LEU A 150 5.11 2.68 15.36
N PHE A 151 4.51 1.51 15.57
CA PHE A 151 3.71 1.24 16.75
C PHE A 151 4.56 1.26 18.02
N LEU A 152 5.75 0.65 17.99
CA LEU A 152 6.72 0.72 19.08
C LEU A 152 7.13 2.17 19.38
N ILE A 153 7.48 2.96 18.36
CA ILE A 153 7.82 4.38 18.55
C ILE A 153 6.65 5.14 19.19
N ASN A 154 5.43 4.91 18.74
CA ASN A 154 4.24 5.59 19.27
C ASN A 154 3.96 5.20 20.74
N LEU A 155 4.33 3.98 21.16
CA LEU A 155 4.26 3.55 22.56
C LEU A 155 5.35 4.16 23.46
N PHE A 156 6.55 4.44 22.92
CA PHE A 156 7.65 5.05 23.70
C PHE A 156 7.52 6.57 23.86
N VAL A 157 6.85 7.23 22.91
CA VAL A 157 6.65 8.69 22.93
C VAL A 157 5.45 9.11 23.78
N GLN A 158 4.57 8.17 24.14
CA GLN A 158 3.42 8.34 25.05
C GLN A 158 3.75 7.89 26.47
#